data_AF-A0A520I8Z1-F1
#
_entry.id   AF-A0A520I8Z1-F1
#
_cell.length_a   1.000
_cell.length_b   1.000
_cell.length_c   1.000
_cell.angle_alpha   90.00
_cell.angle_beta   90.00
_cell.angle_gamma   90.00
#
_symmetry.space_group_name_H-M   'P 1'
#
loop_
_entity.id
_entity.type
_entity.pdbx_description
1 polymer ?
#
loop_
_entity_poly.entity_id
_entity_poly.type
_entity_poly.pdbx_seq_one_letter_code
_entity_poly.pdbx_strand_id
1 'polypeptide(L)'
;MNKEDFKPYILERIHYLHDESAILDVFPIYTAEEDKYYEIYVEAVKDTLQNFERAVGRHIFVDLLSSDTLEILEGEFYSESSTDGQRSYRSFEFKSFEKTAPEWKPKYNSLLQEFRSLFGQKLIVFAAVRQKLVSRYKNIYLTETFAIPSAILDQTGIFENLFHMFDSNPAWDGLNLLLNPNSYGEPSHKDWQISYSKLNETYKILQETDVGVYETIRDFMIQRYRKAFLLQLSKVKYNHSNVDEQRLVTIFENLMTELGNTSDDEKNS
;
A
#
# COMPACT_ATOMS: atom_id res chain seq x y z
N MET A 1 -26.26 23.29 -13.11
CA MET A 1 -25.60 21.98 -13.11
C MET A 1 -25.93 21.32 -11.79
N ASN A 2 -26.69 20.23 -11.82
CA ASN A 2 -26.74 19.37 -10.65
C ASN A 2 -25.34 18.77 -10.51
N LYS A 3 -24.71 18.99 -9.35
CA LYS A 3 -23.50 18.27 -8.97
C LYS A 3 -23.92 16.80 -8.90
N GLU A 4 -23.72 16.03 -9.96
CA GLU A 4 -23.56 14.61 -9.75
C GLU A 4 -22.32 14.49 -8.86
N ASP A 5 -22.55 13.97 -7.65
CA ASP A 5 -21.60 13.99 -6.56
C ASP A 5 -20.36 13.22 -6.98
N PHE A 6 -19.26 13.95 -7.12
CA PHE A 6 -17.90 13.43 -7.15
C PHE A 6 -17.75 12.28 -6.15
N LYS A 7 -17.40 11.10 -6.63
CA LYS A 7 -17.25 9.88 -5.84
C LYS A 7 -16.02 9.11 -6.31
N PRO A 8 -14.89 9.27 -5.61
CA PRO A 8 -13.69 8.54 -5.94
C PRO A 8 -13.73 7.13 -5.33
N TYR A 9 -13.30 6.16 -6.12
CA TYR A 9 -13.16 4.77 -5.75
C TYR A 9 -11.73 4.28 -6.00
N ILE A 10 -11.32 3.23 -5.31
CA ILE A 10 -10.10 2.46 -5.57
C ILE A 10 -10.49 1.29 -6.47
N LEU A 11 -9.75 1.06 -7.56
CA LEU A 11 -9.92 -0.13 -8.38
C LEU A 11 -9.23 -1.33 -7.71
N GLU A 12 -10.03 -2.29 -7.26
CA GLU A 12 -9.51 -3.46 -6.55
C GLU A 12 -9.22 -4.63 -7.51
N ARG A 13 -10.09 -4.83 -8.51
CA ARG A 13 -9.97 -5.93 -9.45
C ARG A 13 -10.68 -5.64 -10.77
N ILE A 14 -10.22 -6.29 -11.83
CA ILE A 14 -10.85 -6.34 -13.14
C ILE A 14 -11.29 -7.77 -13.44
N HIS A 15 -12.57 -7.94 -13.73
CA HIS A 15 -13.17 -9.19 -14.16
C HIS A 15 -13.55 -9.08 -15.63
N TYR A 16 -12.71 -9.60 -16.52
CA TYR A 16 -13.00 -9.63 -17.95
C TYR A 16 -14.21 -10.54 -18.23
N LEU A 17 -15.21 -9.98 -18.91
CA LEU A 17 -16.34 -10.76 -19.43
C LEU A 17 -16.03 -11.23 -20.86
N HIS A 18 -15.42 -10.37 -21.67
CA HIS A 18 -14.85 -10.67 -23.00
C HIS A 18 -13.83 -9.59 -23.42
N ASP A 19 -13.28 -9.69 -24.63
CA ASP A 19 -12.17 -8.84 -25.12
C ASP A 19 -12.38 -7.32 -25.00
N GLU A 20 -13.63 -6.85 -25.06
CA GLU A 20 -14.00 -5.43 -24.99
C GLU A 20 -14.89 -5.08 -23.77
N SER A 21 -15.05 -5.97 -22.79
CA SER A 21 -15.85 -5.65 -21.60
C SER A 21 -15.31 -6.28 -20.33
N ALA A 22 -15.45 -5.54 -19.24
CA ALA A 22 -15.05 -5.97 -17.92
C ALA A 22 -16.00 -5.43 -16.84
N ILE A 23 -15.97 -6.10 -15.69
CA ILE A 23 -16.49 -5.57 -14.44
C ILE A 23 -15.29 -5.08 -13.64
N LEU A 24 -15.30 -3.79 -13.31
CA LEU A 24 -14.35 -3.17 -12.41
C LEU A 24 -14.92 -3.25 -11.00
N ASP A 25 -14.28 -4.03 -10.15
CA ASP A 25 -14.57 -4.10 -8.74
C ASP A 25 -13.96 -2.88 -8.05
N VAL A 26 -14.79 -2.06 -7.42
CA VAL A 26 -14.34 -0.77 -6.88
C VAL A 26 -14.74 -0.57 -5.42
N PHE A 27 -13.88 0.13 -4.67
CA PHE A 27 -14.09 0.42 -3.25
C PHE A 27 -14.14 1.94 -3.00
N PRO A 28 -15.19 2.49 -2.37
CA PRO A 28 -15.31 3.93 -2.16
C PRO A 28 -14.27 4.44 -1.17
N ILE A 29 -13.63 5.57 -1.47
CA ILE A 29 -12.68 6.23 -0.55
C ILE A 29 -13.41 6.96 0.60
N TYR A 30 -14.70 7.19 0.44
CA TYR A 30 -15.59 7.74 1.47
C TYR A 30 -16.18 6.64 2.37
N THR A 31 -16.97 7.01 3.39
CA THR A 31 -17.61 6.06 4.31
C THR A 31 -18.42 5.00 3.55
N ALA A 32 -17.83 3.81 3.39
CA ALA A 32 -18.43 2.70 2.68
C ALA A 32 -19.65 2.17 3.45
N GLU A 33 -20.77 1.98 2.76
CA GLU A 33 -21.88 1.20 3.33
C GLU A 33 -21.44 -0.27 3.48
N GLU A 34 -21.33 -0.73 4.73
CA GLU A 34 -20.74 -2.04 5.08
C GLU A 34 -21.44 -3.23 4.40
N ASP A 35 -22.71 -3.08 4.06
CA ASP A 35 -23.54 -4.10 3.46
C ASP A 35 -23.67 -4.01 1.93
N LYS A 36 -22.88 -3.14 1.30
CA LYS A 36 -22.83 -3.04 -0.16
C LYS A 36 -21.46 -3.40 -0.70
N TYR A 37 -21.44 -3.89 -1.93
CA TYR A 37 -20.27 -3.86 -2.79
C TYR A 37 -20.62 -3.08 -4.07
N TYR A 38 -19.59 -2.55 -4.73
CA TYR A 38 -19.74 -1.63 -5.84
C TYR A 38 -19.01 -2.16 -7.06
N GLU A 39 -19.66 -2.11 -8.21
CA GLU A 39 -19.11 -2.54 -9.48
C GLU A 39 -19.32 -1.45 -10.53
N ILE A 40 -18.35 -1.28 -11.41
CA ILE A 40 -18.47 -0.48 -12.61
C ILE A 40 -18.32 -1.42 -13.79
N TYR A 41 -19.42 -1.63 -14.50
CA TYR A 41 -19.43 -2.37 -15.75
C TYR A 41 -18.89 -1.43 -16.82
N VAL A 42 -17.84 -1.84 -17.53
CA VAL A 42 -17.22 -1.03 -18.58
C VAL A 42 -17.20 -1.78 -19.90
N GLU A 43 -17.53 -1.08 -20.97
CA GLU A 43 -17.22 -1.50 -22.33
C GLU A 43 -16.11 -0.59 -22.87
N ALA A 44 -14.97 -1.15 -23.23
CA ALA A 44 -13.79 -0.38 -23.66
C ALA A 44 -13.05 -1.11 -24.79
N VAL A 45 -12.23 -0.36 -25.52
CA VAL A 45 -11.36 -0.97 -26.54
C VAL A 45 -10.38 -1.92 -25.84
N LYS A 46 -10.12 -3.09 -26.43
CA LYS A 46 -9.32 -4.19 -25.84
C LYS A 46 -8.00 -3.75 -25.18
N ASP A 47 -7.28 -2.82 -25.83
CA ASP A 47 -5.99 -2.32 -25.35
C ASP A 47 -6.13 -1.46 -24.07
N THR A 48 -7.28 -0.79 -23.89
CA THR A 48 -7.57 0.02 -22.70
C THR A 48 -7.69 -0.84 -21.45
N LEU A 49 -8.40 -1.97 -21.53
CA LEU A 49 -8.60 -2.85 -20.37
C LEU A 49 -7.29 -3.53 -19.94
N GLN A 50 -6.44 -3.89 -20.90
CA GLN A 50 -5.12 -4.49 -20.65
C GLN A 50 -4.14 -3.50 -20.00
N ASN A 51 -4.26 -2.19 -20.27
CA ASN A 51 -3.47 -1.18 -19.58
C ASN A 51 -3.83 -1.09 -18.10
N PHE A 52 -5.13 -1.16 -17.76
CA PHE A 52 -5.58 -1.15 -16.37
C PHE A 52 -5.02 -2.32 -15.56
N GLU A 53 -4.94 -3.52 -16.14
CA GLU A 53 -4.42 -4.72 -15.47
C GLU A 53 -2.96 -4.59 -15.00
N ARG A 54 -2.13 -3.83 -15.73
CA ARG A 54 -0.71 -3.61 -15.38
C ARG A 54 -0.54 -2.67 -14.18
N ALA A 55 -1.58 -1.92 -13.80
CA ALA A 55 -1.56 -0.94 -12.73
C ALA A 55 -2.55 -1.27 -11.58
N VAL A 56 -3.28 -2.40 -11.63
CA VAL A 56 -4.26 -2.80 -10.59
C VAL A 56 -3.66 -2.80 -9.19
N GLY A 57 -4.34 -2.10 -8.28
CA GLY A 57 -3.98 -1.92 -6.88
C GLY A 57 -4.24 -0.49 -6.43
N ARG A 58 -3.57 -0.07 -5.37
CA ARG A 58 -3.72 1.28 -4.78
C ARG A 58 -3.32 2.45 -5.67
N HIS A 59 -2.80 2.16 -6.85
CA HIS A 59 -2.37 3.17 -7.79
C HIS A 59 -3.43 3.54 -8.79
N ILE A 60 -4.57 2.85 -8.85
CA ILE A 60 -5.66 3.20 -9.76
C ILE A 60 -6.86 3.69 -8.95
N PHE A 61 -7.21 4.95 -9.16
CA PHE A 61 -8.46 5.52 -8.70
C PHE A 61 -9.45 5.63 -9.85
N VAL A 62 -10.72 5.45 -9.55
CA VAL A 62 -11.82 5.56 -10.49
C VAL A 62 -12.75 6.65 -10.00
N ASP A 63 -12.95 7.68 -10.81
CA ASP A 63 -13.81 8.81 -10.50
C ASP A 63 -15.06 8.79 -11.39
N LEU A 64 -16.22 8.81 -10.75
CA LEU A 64 -17.52 8.90 -11.41
C LEU A 64 -17.90 10.39 -11.52
N LEU A 65 -17.55 11.04 -12.63
CA LEU A 65 -17.81 12.47 -12.87
C LEU A 65 -19.26 12.73 -13.27
N SER A 66 -19.87 11.82 -14.03
CA SER A 66 -21.29 11.84 -14.39
C SER A 66 -21.79 10.45 -14.75
N SER A 67 -23.10 10.28 -14.99
CA SER A 67 -23.70 9.00 -15.44
C SER A 67 -23.07 8.38 -16.70
N ASP A 68 -22.37 9.17 -17.51
CA ASP A 68 -21.70 8.78 -18.75
C ASP A 68 -20.20 9.15 -18.80
N THR A 69 -19.68 9.82 -17.76
CA THR A 69 -18.26 10.14 -17.63
C THR A 69 -17.60 9.45 -16.43
N LEU A 70 -16.68 8.55 -16.74
CA LEU A 70 -15.70 7.90 -15.87
C LEU A 70 -14.29 8.50 -16.09
N GLU A 71 -13.52 8.67 -15.04
CA GLU A 71 -12.09 8.97 -15.12
C GLU A 71 -11.29 7.93 -14.35
N ILE A 72 -10.18 7.49 -14.92
CA ILE A 72 -9.28 6.51 -14.30
C ILE A 72 -7.93 7.21 -14.12
N LEU A 73 -7.49 7.26 -12.89
CA LEU A 73 -6.38 8.07 -12.41
C LEU A 73 -5.29 7.14 -11.88
N GLU A 74 -4.04 7.37 -12.28
CA GLU A 74 -2.90 6.60 -11.79
C GLU A 74 -2.04 7.40 -10.79
N GLY A 75 -1.73 6.84 -9.61
CA GLY A 75 -0.84 7.48 -8.61
C GLY A 75 -0.84 6.81 -7.22
N GLU A 76 0.23 6.96 -6.43
CA GLU A 76 0.33 6.39 -5.06
C GLU A 76 -0.71 6.96 -4.08
N PHE A 77 -1.12 8.19 -4.32
CA PHE A 77 -2.14 8.91 -3.58
C PHE A 77 -3.07 9.62 -4.56
N TYR A 78 -4.36 9.70 -4.21
CA TYR A 78 -5.34 10.39 -5.05
C TYR A 78 -4.91 11.84 -5.35
N SER A 79 -4.34 12.54 -4.38
CA SER A 79 -3.83 13.91 -4.52
C SER A 79 -2.63 14.06 -5.46
N GLU A 80 -1.96 12.96 -5.78
CA GLU A 80 -0.76 12.92 -6.64
C GLU A 80 -1.03 12.21 -7.97
N SER A 81 -2.29 11.85 -8.24
CA SER A 81 -2.64 11.06 -9.41
C SER A 81 -2.72 11.90 -10.69
N SER A 82 -2.31 11.31 -11.82
CA SER A 82 -2.42 11.90 -13.15
C SER A 82 -3.46 11.18 -14.00
N THR A 83 -4.08 11.90 -14.93
CA THR A 83 -5.04 11.36 -15.88
C THR A 83 -4.31 10.80 -17.10
N ASP A 84 -4.43 9.51 -17.34
CA ASP A 84 -3.86 8.85 -18.51
C ASP A 84 -4.74 9.11 -19.75
N GLY A 85 -4.69 10.34 -20.27
CA GLY A 85 -5.15 10.67 -21.61
C GLY A 85 -6.63 10.40 -21.93
N GLN A 86 -6.96 10.41 -23.23
CA GLN A 86 -8.33 10.56 -23.73
C GLN A 86 -9.26 9.38 -23.36
N ARG A 87 -10.50 9.70 -22.96
CA ARG A 87 -11.56 8.78 -22.50
C ARG A 87 -11.66 7.53 -23.39
N SER A 88 -11.16 6.40 -22.90
CA SER A 88 -10.95 5.18 -23.70
C SER A 88 -11.99 4.08 -23.47
N TYR A 89 -13.17 4.42 -22.93
CA TYR A 89 -14.32 3.53 -22.76
C TYR A 89 -15.52 4.03 -23.60
N ARG A 90 -16.30 3.08 -24.15
CA ARG A 90 -17.50 3.35 -24.95
C ARG A 90 -18.72 3.61 -24.07
N SER A 91 -18.83 2.88 -22.98
CA SER A 91 -19.92 3.00 -22.02
C SER A 91 -19.48 2.51 -20.65
N PHE A 92 -20.16 2.97 -19.60
CA PHE A 92 -20.10 2.33 -18.30
C PHE A 92 -21.44 2.35 -17.57
N GLU A 93 -21.60 1.45 -16.61
CA GLU A 93 -22.74 1.38 -15.71
C GLU A 93 -22.26 1.11 -14.28
N PHE A 94 -22.57 2.00 -13.35
CA PHE A 94 -22.30 1.80 -11.93
C PHE A 94 -23.46 1.05 -11.25
N LYS A 95 -23.12 0.02 -10.46
CA LYS A 95 -24.08 -0.72 -9.66
C LYS A 95 -23.58 -0.88 -8.23
N SER A 96 -24.50 -0.72 -7.28
CA SER A 96 -24.31 -1.13 -5.89
C SER A 96 -25.19 -2.34 -5.60
N PHE A 97 -24.62 -3.35 -4.97
CA PHE A 97 -25.33 -4.59 -4.64
C PHE A 97 -25.31 -4.84 -3.14
N GLU A 98 -26.44 -5.26 -2.57
CA GLU A 98 -26.48 -5.73 -1.18
C GLU A 98 -25.74 -7.07 -1.03
N LYS A 99 -24.88 -7.16 -0.01
CA LYS A 99 -24.22 -8.40 0.42
C LYS A 99 -25.28 -9.31 1.03
N THR A 100 -25.55 -10.46 0.40
CA THR A 100 -26.68 -11.34 0.77
C THR A 100 -26.50 -12.02 2.14
N ALA A 101 -27.61 -12.09 2.89
CA ALA A 101 -27.92 -12.75 4.18
C ALA A 101 -27.66 -11.95 5.49
N PRO A 102 -28.70 -11.48 6.22
CA PRO A 102 -28.55 -10.77 7.49
C PRO A 102 -27.79 -11.55 8.59
N GLU A 103 -27.79 -12.88 8.52
CA GLU A 103 -27.26 -13.78 9.55
C GLU A 103 -25.73 -13.78 9.67
N TRP A 104 -24.99 -13.37 8.63
CA TRP A 104 -23.52 -13.29 8.71
C TRP A 104 -23.04 -12.00 9.37
N LYS A 105 -23.81 -10.91 9.28
CA LYS A 105 -23.43 -9.57 9.80
C LYS A 105 -23.01 -9.65 11.28
N PRO A 106 -23.72 -10.35 12.19
CA PRO A 106 -23.28 -10.51 13.57
C PRO A 106 -21.94 -11.23 13.73
N LYS A 107 -21.68 -12.29 12.94
CA LYS A 107 -20.44 -13.08 13.04
C LYS A 107 -19.23 -12.29 12.52
N TYR A 108 -19.39 -11.63 11.38
CA TYR A 108 -18.36 -10.76 10.82
C TYR A 108 -18.10 -9.56 11.73
N ASN A 109 -19.15 -8.89 12.22
CA ASN A 109 -18.99 -7.73 13.11
C ASN A 109 -18.33 -8.09 14.43
N SER A 110 -18.66 -9.25 15.01
CA SER A 110 -17.97 -9.77 16.20
C SER A 110 -16.47 -9.95 15.93
N LEU A 111 -16.12 -10.64 14.84
CA LEU A 111 -14.73 -10.86 14.46
C LEU A 111 -14.00 -9.54 14.14
N LEU A 112 -14.68 -8.59 13.50
CA LEU A 112 -14.12 -7.27 13.18
C LEU A 112 -13.86 -6.45 14.43
N GLN A 113 -14.73 -6.52 15.44
CA GLN A 113 -14.50 -5.87 16.74
C GLN A 113 -13.32 -6.49 17.47
N GLU A 114 -13.22 -7.82 17.50
CA GLU A 114 -12.08 -8.54 18.05
C GLU A 114 -10.78 -8.16 17.34
N PHE A 115 -10.79 -8.15 16.01
CA PHE A 115 -9.67 -7.72 15.18
C PHE A 115 -9.27 -6.28 15.49
N ARG A 116 -10.20 -5.32 15.49
CA ARG A 116 -9.90 -3.90 15.76
C ARG A 116 -9.31 -3.70 17.15
N SER A 117 -9.82 -4.43 18.15
CA SER A 117 -9.30 -4.40 19.52
C SER A 117 -7.85 -4.91 19.57
N LEU A 118 -7.59 -6.09 18.99
CA LEU A 118 -6.25 -6.68 18.96
C LEU A 118 -5.27 -5.84 18.12
N PHE A 119 -5.73 -5.30 16.99
CA PHE A 119 -4.96 -4.44 16.12
C PHE A 119 -4.54 -3.18 16.85
N GLY A 120 -5.46 -2.51 17.55
CA GLY A 120 -5.15 -1.33 18.35
C GLY A 120 -4.11 -1.61 19.45
N GLN A 121 -4.22 -2.76 20.13
CA GLN A 121 -3.24 -3.19 21.13
C GLN A 121 -1.85 -3.43 20.51
N LYS A 122 -1.79 -4.17 19.40
CA LYS A 122 -0.53 -4.50 18.71
C LYS A 122 0.09 -3.29 18.01
N LEU A 123 -0.72 -2.34 17.53
CA LEU A 123 -0.25 -1.11 16.91
C LEU A 123 0.60 -0.27 17.86
N ILE A 124 0.21 -0.16 19.13
CA ILE A 124 0.95 0.60 20.14
C ILE A 124 2.32 -0.04 20.37
N VAL A 125 2.36 -1.36 20.54
CA VAL A 125 3.61 -2.11 20.76
C VAL A 125 4.53 -2.02 19.53
N PHE A 126 3.97 -2.28 18.34
CA PHE A 126 4.69 -2.14 17.07
C PHE A 126 5.27 -0.73 16.90
N ALA A 127 4.49 0.31 17.16
CA ALA A 127 4.93 1.70 17.04
C ALA A 127 6.12 2.01 17.95
N ALA A 128 6.10 1.52 19.20
CA ALA A 128 7.19 1.70 20.14
C ALA A 128 8.47 0.99 19.70
N VAL A 129 8.38 -0.27 19.25
CA VAL A 129 9.53 -1.04 18.75
C VAL A 129 10.08 -0.40 17.47
N ARG A 130 9.20 -0.03 16.53
CA ARG A 130 9.57 0.71 15.31
C ARG A 130 10.30 2.00 15.64
N GLN A 131 9.86 2.76 16.63
CA GLN A 131 10.51 4.03 16.98
C GLN A 131 11.96 3.84 17.44
N LYS A 132 12.25 2.75 18.19
CA LYS A 132 13.63 2.39 18.54
C LYS A 132 14.47 2.13 17.29
N LEU A 133 13.95 1.32 16.37
CA LEU A 133 14.61 1.00 15.11
C LEU A 133 14.86 2.24 14.24
N VAL A 134 13.86 3.12 14.10
CA VAL A 134 13.99 4.38 13.34
C VAL A 134 15.06 5.28 13.98
N SER A 135 15.06 5.40 15.30
CA SER A 135 16.08 6.19 16.02
C SER A 135 17.48 5.63 15.80
N ARG A 136 17.62 4.31 15.84
CA ARG A 136 18.88 3.64 15.53
C ARG A 136 19.32 3.86 14.08
N TYR A 137 18.41 3.71 13.13
CA TYR A 137 18.67 4.01 11.73
C TYR A 137 19.15 5.45 11.53
N LYS A 138 18.53 6.44 12.20
CA LYS A 138 18.97 7.84 12.14
C LYS A 138 20.42 8.01 12.61
N ASN A 139 20.78 7.36 13.72
CA ASN A 139 22.15 7.43 14.26
C ASN A 139 23.17 6.79 13.31
N ILE A 140 22.84 5.62 12.76
CA ILE A 140 23.68 4.92 11.78
C ILE A 140 23.84 5.79 10.53
N TYR A 141 22.72 6.30 9.99
CA TYR A 141 22.72 7.18 8.83
C TYR A 141 23.62 8.39 9.03
N LEU A 142 23.48 9.11 10.15
CA LEU A 142 24.32 10.29 10.43
C LEU A 142 25.80 9.91 10.53
N THR A 143 26.14 8.80 11.18
CA THR A 143 27.53 8.36 11.37
C THR A 143 28.17 7.94 10.05
N GLU A 144 27.49 7.09 9.28
CA GLU A 144 27.99 6.54 8.02
C GLU A 144 28.01 7.60 6.91
N THR A 145 27.03 8.51 6.86
CA THR A 145 27.01 9.58 5.85
C THR A 145 28.03 10.69 6.12
N PHE A 146 28.41 10.95 7.38
CA PHE A 146 29.50 11.87 7.71
C PHE A 146 30.86 11.42 7.13
N ALA A 147 31.04 10.12 6.89
CA ALA A 147 32.26 9.55 6.29
C ALA A 147 32.24 9.59 4.75
N ILE A 148 31.11 9.94 4.12
CA ILE A 148 30.93 9.94 2.67
C ILE A 148 31.02 11.38 2.15
N PRO A 149 31.84 11.69 1.12
CA PRO A 149 31.91 13.05 0.58
C PRO A 149 30.55 13.52 0.06
N SER A 150 30.14 14.74 0.43
CA SER A 150 28.79 15.27 0.16
C SER A 150 28.40 15.23 -1.32
N ALA A 151 29.36 15.49 -2.22
CA ALA A 151 29.15 15.44 -3.67
C ALA A 151 28.60 14.09 -4.20
N ILE A 152 28.73 12.99 -3.45
CA ILE A 152 28.19 11.67 -3.80
C ILE A 152 26.78 11.47 -3.25
N LEU A 153 26.49 12.02 -2.07
CA LEU A 153 25.16 11.98 -1.45
C LEU A 153 24.19 12.95 -2.15
N ASP A 154 24.69 14.13 -2.51
CA ASP A 154 23.92 15.23 -3.09
C ASP A 154 23.60 15.04 -4.58
N GLN A 155 24.30 14.11 -5.27
CA GLN A 155 24.16 13.93 -6.72
C GLN A 155 22.78 13.45 -7.16
N THR A 156 22.01 12.79 -6.28
CA THR A 156 20.75 12.13 -6.64
C THR A 156 19.62 12.33 -5.63
N GLY A 157 19.92 12.87 -4.43
CA GLY A 157 18.95 13.01 -3.33
C GLY A 157 18.40 11.69 -2.79
N ILE A 158 18.88 10.54 -3.27
CA ILE A 158 18.32 9.22 -2.93
C ILE A 158 18.35 8.96 -1.42
N PHE A 159 19.47 9.27 -0.76
CA PHE A 159 19.65 8.99 0.67
C PHE A 159 18.85 9.93 1.56
N GLU A 160 18.72 11.21 1.19
CA GLU A 160 17.87 12.18 1.88
C GLU A 160 16.38 11.78 1.77
N ASN A 161 15.94 11.38 0.57
CA ASN A 161 14.58 10.87 0.37
C ASN A 161 14.30 9.61 1.20
N LEU A 162 15.24 8.66 1.24
CA LEU A 162 15.11 7.45 2.05
C LEU A 162 15.06 7.77 3.55
N PHE A 163 15.91 8.70 4.01
CA PHE A 163 15.92 9.15 5.40
C PHE A 163 14.56 9.69 5.83
N HIS A 164 13.98 10.60 5.05
CA HIS A 164 12.67 11.18 5.35
C HIS A 164 11.52 10.18 5.23
N MET A 165 11.56 9.30 4.24
CA MET A 165 10.52 8.28 4.04
C MET A 165 10.50 7.25 5.19
N PHE A 166 11.66 6.85 5.70
CA PHE A 166 11.74 5.87 6.79
C PHE A 166 11.34 6.47 8.13
N ASP A 167 11.59 7.76 8.33
CA ASP A 167 11.12 8.50 9.50
C ASP A 167 9.59 8.66 9.52
N SER A 168 9.05 9.12 8.38
CA SER A 168 7.64 9.53 8.25
C SER A 168 6.65 8.38 8.06
N ASN A 169 7.12 7.16 7.72
CA ASN A 169 6.22 6.03 7.48
C ASN A 169 5.35 5.72 8.72
N PRO A 170 4.02 5.84 8.65
CA PRO A 170 3.20 5.72 9.84
C PRO A 170 3.15 4.26 10.34
N ALA A 171 3.03 4.10 11.66
CA ALA A 171 3.07 2.78 12.28
C ALA A 171 1.94 1.86 11.79
N TRP A 172 0.77 2.41 11.47
CA TRP A 172 -0.39 1.63 11.04
C TRP A 172 -0.17 0.98 9.66
N ASP A 173 0.43 1.71 8.70
CA ASP A 173 0.76 1.18 7.37
C ASP A 173 1.79 0.06 7.45
N GLY A 174 2.81 0.24 8.27
CA GLY A 174 3.81 -0.80 8.53
C GLY A 174 3.20 -2.08 9.11
N LEU A 175 2.34 -1.94 10.11
CA LEU A 175 1.66 -3.09 10.71
C LEU A 175 0.72 -3.78 9.71
N ASN A 176 -0.08 -3.04 8.94
CA ASN A 176 -0.97 -3.63 7.93
C ASN A 176 -0.20 -4.46 6.89
N LEU A 177 0.94 -3.95 6.42
CA LEU A 177 1.82 -4.69 5.51
C LEU A 177 2.44 -5.94 6.12
N LEU A 178 2.73 -5.91 7.43
CA LEU A 178 3.25 -7.07 8.15
C LEU A 178 2.18 -8.17 8.26
N LEU A 179 0.94 -7.80 8.54
CA LEU A 179 -0.18 -8.73 8.70
C LEU A 179 -0.70 -9.28 7.38
N ASN A 180 -0.65 -8.47 6.34
CA ASN A 180 -1.05 -8.84 5.00
C ASN A 180 -0.18 -8.06 4.01
N PRO A 181 0.86 -8.69 3.42
CA PRO A 181 1.73 -8.04 2.45
C PRO A 181 1.00 -7.55 1.19
N ASN A 182 -0.21 -8.07 0.95
CA ASN A 182 -1.10 -7.71 -0.16
C ASN A 182 -2.22 -6.73 0.27
N SER A 183 -2.14 -6.15 1.47
CA SER A 183 -3.22 -5.53 2.29
C SER A 183 -4.02 -4.38 1.73
N TYR A 184 -3.79 -3.92 0.51
CA TYR A 184 -4.36 -2.65 0.08
C TYR A 184 -5.51 -2.70 -0.91
N GLY A 185 -6.11 -3.87 -1.02
CA GLY A 185 -7.53 -3.98 -1.27
C GLY A 185 -8.11 -4.85 -0.18
N GLU A 186 -9.19 -4.40 0.46
CA GLU A 186 -10.14 -5.40 0.92
C GLU A 186 -10.63 -6.15 -0.33
N PRO A 187 -11.15 -7.36 -0.20
CA PRO A 187 -11.75 -8.03 -1.35
C PRO A 187 -13.12 -7.44 -1.58
N SER A 188 -13.31 -6.85 -2.75
CA SER A 188 -14.56 -6.51 -3.43
C SER A 188 -15.67 -7.57 -3.48
N HIS A 189 -15.56 -8.73 -2.83
CA HIS A 189 -16.29 -9.92 -3.29
C HIS A 189 -17.73 -10.02 -2.79
N LYS A 190 -18.55 -10.51 -3.73
CA LYS A 190 -19.98 -10.85 -3.68
C LYS A 190 -20.41 -11.80 -2.56
N ASP A 191 -19.46 -12.44 -1.87
CA ASP A 191 -19.70 -13.49 -0.89
C ASP A 191 -19.12 -13.13 0.49
N TRP A 192 -20.00 -13.08 1.49
CA TRP A 192 -19.66 -12.82 2.88
C TRP A 192 -18.70 -13.88 3.45
N GLN A 193 -18.73 -15.12 2.95
CA GLN A 193 -17.84 -16.20 3.39
C GLN A 193 -16.39 -15.87 3.07
N ILE A 194 -16.16 -15.24 1.91
CA ILE A 194 -14.83 -14.82 1.48
C ILE A 194 -14.36 -13.66 2.36
N SER A 195 -15.22 -12.68 2.61
CA SER A 195 -14.92 -11.54 3.49
C SER A 195 -14.58 -12.00 4.91
N TYR A 196 -15.42 -12.88 5.48
CA TYR A 196 -15.19 -13.46 6.80
C TYR A 196 -13.92 -14.31 6.83
N SER A 197 -13.70 -15.18 5.85
CA SER A 197 -12.52 -16.05 5.79
C SER A 197 -11.22 -15.24 5.77
N LYS A 198 -11.19 -14.15 5.01
CA LYS A 198 -10.00 -13.29 4.91
C LYS A 198 -9.77 -12.43 6.14
N LEU A 199 -10.83 -11.90 6.74
CA LEU A 199 -10.73 -11.23 8.04
C LEU A 199 -10.22 -12.22 9.10
N ASN A 200 -10.72 -13.45 9.10
CA ASN A 200 -10.30 -14.50 10.03
C ASN A 200 -8.85 -14.93 9.80
N GLU A 201 -8.42 -15.05 8.55
CA GLU A 201 -7.02 -15.31 8.20
C GLU A 201 -6.11 -14.19 8.70
N THR A 202 -6.44 -12.93 8.39
CA THR A 202 -5.66 -11.76 8.83
C THR A 202 -5.65 -11.64 10.36
N TYR A 203 -6.78 -11.95 11.01
CA TYR A 203 -6.89 -11.96 12.46
C TYR A 203 -6.00 -13.05 13.09
N LYS A 204 -5.96 -14.26 12.53
CA LYS A 204 -5.05 -15.31 12.99
C LYS A 204 -3.58 -14.93 12.82
N ILE A 205 -3.21 -14.36 11.67
CA ILE A 205 -1.85 -13.83 11.46
C ILE A 205 -1.54 -12.78 12.53
N LEU A 206 -2.46 -11.86 12.81
CA LEU A 206 -2.31 -10.85 13.85
C LEU A 206 -2.16 -11.47 15.25
N GLN A 207 -2.90 -12.54 15.57
CA GLN A 207 -2.74 -13.25 16.84
C GLN A 207 -1.32 -13.82 16.99
N GLU A 208 -0.81 -14.44 15.93
CA GLU A 208 0.50 -15.13 15.89
C GLU A 208 1.69 -14.16 15.75
N THR A 209 1.49 -12.98 15.16
CA THR A 209 2.57 -12.01 14.90
C THR A 209 3.05 -11.38 16.21
N ASP A 210 4.27 -11.68 16.63
CA ASP A 210 4.88 -11.00 17.78
C ASP A 210 5.44 -9.63 17.38
N VAL A 211 4.66 -8.59 17.68
CA VAL A 211 5.01 -7.20 17.40
C VAL A 211 5.90 -6.56 18.49
N GLY A 212 6.16 -7.28 19.59
CA GLY A 212 7.04 -6.85 20.67
C GLY A 212 8.50 -7.23 20.44
N VAL A 213 8.76 -8.21 19.57
CA VAL A 213 10.11 -8.69 19.25
C VAL A 213 10.81 -7.74 18.29
N TYR A 214 11.90 -7.13 18.75
CA TYR A 214 12.67 -6.15 17.99
C TYR A 214 13.18 -6.72 16.67
N GLU A 215 13.70 -7.95 16.68
CA GLU A 215 14.25 -8.64 15.52
C GLU A 215 13.22 -8.83 14.41
N THR A 216 12.00 -9.25 14.77
CA THR A 216 10.88 -9.41 13.82
C THR A 216 10.60 -8.10 13.10
N ILE A 217 10.50 -7.00 13.86
CA ILE A 217 10.21 -5.68 13.29
C ILE A 217 11.40 -5.13 12.51
N ARG A 218 12.63 -5.32 13.00
CA ARG A 218 13.87 -4.95 12.31
C ARG A 218 13.96 -5.61 10.95
N ASP A 219 13.81 -6.93 10.89
CA ASP A 219 13.97 -7.70 9.66
C ASP A 219 12.90 -7.32 8.64
N PHE A 220 11.64 -7.16 9.08
CA PHE A 220 10.54 -6.63 8.27
C PHE A 220 10.86 -5.23 7.69
N MET A 221 11.32 -4.32 8.55
CA MET A 221 11.62 -2.94 8.15
C MET A 221 12.85 -2.87 7.23
N ILE A 222 13.89 -3.67 7.44
CA ILE A 222 15.05 -3.76 6.53
C ILE A 222 14.61 -4.22 5.13
N GLN A 223 13.72 -5.20 5.04
CA GLN A 223 13.18 -5.64 3.74
C GLN A 223 12.39 -4.51 3.06
N ARG A 224 11.58 -3.76 3.82
CA ARG A 224 10.88 -2.57 3.33
C ARG A 224 11.86 -1.52 2.82
N TYR A 225 12.94 -1.27 3.57
CA TYR A 225 13.96 -0.30 3.20
C TYR A 225 14.68 -0.70 1.92
N ARG A 226 15.06 -1.98 1.79
CA ARG A 226 15.66 -2.55 0.57
C ARG A 226 14.76 -2.35 -0.64
N LYS A 227 13.47 -2.68 -0.53
CA LYS A 227 12.51 -2.51 -1.63
C LYS A 227 12.41 -1.04 -2.06
N ALA A 228 12.38 -0.13 -1.10
CA ALA A 228 12.26 1.29 -1.40
C ALA A 228 13.54 1.87 -1.99
N PHE A 229 14.72 1.45 -1.52
CA PHE A 229 16.00 1.80 -2.12
C PHE A 229 16.09 1.34 -3.58
N LEU A 230 15.73 0.08 -3.88
CA LEU A 230 15.75 -0.43 -5.25
C LEU A 230 14.82 0.36 -6.19
N LEU A 231 13.65 0.77 -5.69
CA LEU A 231 12.72 1.62 -6.45
C LEU A 231 13.28 3.02 -6.71
N GLN A 232 13.93 3.63 -5.73
CA GLN A 232 14.55 4.95 -5.93
C GLN A 232 15.78 4.85 -6.83
N LEU A 233 16.57 3.79 -6.70
CA LEU A 233 17.74 3.53 -7.53
C LEU A 233 17.36 3.38 -9.00
N SER A 234 16.24 2.70 -9.32
CA SER A 234 15.77 2.58 -10.70
C SER A 234 15.37 3.94 -11.30
N LYS A 235 14.70 4.80 -10.52
CA LYS A 235 14.37 6.18 -10.92
C LYS A 235 15.63 7.01 -11.18
N VAL A 236 16.63 6.89 -10.30
CA VAL A 236 17.92 7.58 -10.45
C VAL A 236 18.65 7.12 -11.71
N LYS A 237 18.70 5.81 -11.99
CA LYS A 237 19.32 5.26 -13.23
C LYS A 237 18.65 5.77 -14.50
N TYR A 238 17.34 5.99 -14.46
CA TYR A 238 16.60 6.55 -15.59
C TYR A 238 16.93 8.03 -15.82
N ASN A 239 17.07 8.81 -14.74
CA ASN A 239 17.26 10.26 -14.81
C ASN A 239 18.73 10.71 -14.90
N HIS A 240 19.69 9.85 -14.52
CA HIS A 240 21.11 10.20 -14.44
C HIS A 240 21.98 9.14 -15.15
N SER A 241 22.45 9.47 -16.36
CA SER A 241 23.21 8.53 -17.20
C SER A 241 24.59 8.12 -16.65
N ASN A 242 25.14 8.88 -15.70
CA ASN A 242 26.50 8.69 -15.16
C ASN A 242 26.50 8.31 -13.67
N VAL A 243 25.39 7.79 -13.14
CA VAL A 243 25.33 7.41 -11.72
C VAL A 243 26.16 6.15 -11.46
N ASP A 244 26.97 6.18 -10.39
CA ASP A 244 27.71 5.01 -9.91
C ASP A 244 26.82 4.13 -9.04
N GLU A 245 26.02 3.29 -9.71
CA GLU A 245 25.06 2.38 -9.07
C GLU A 245 25.71 1.47 -8.02
N GLN A 246 26.84 0.87 -8.35
CA GLN A 246 27.50 -0.10 -7.48
C GLN A 246 27.95 0.56 -6.17
N ARG A 247 28.40 1.81 -6.25
CA ARG A 247 28.74 2.59 -5.06
C ARG A 247 27.52 2.90 -4.20
N LEU A 248 26.40 3.33 -4.79
CA LEU A 248 25.16 3.59 -4.05
C LEU A 248 24.63 2.33 -3.35
N VAL A 249 24.64 1.19 -4.05
CA VAL A 249 24.24 -0.12 -3.48
C VAL A 249 25.14 -0.49 -2.30
N THR A 250 26.45 -0.28 -2.43
CA THR A 250 27.42 -0.60 -1.36
C THR A 250 27.17 0.24 -0.11
N ILE A 251 26.95 1.56 -0.28
CA ILE A 251 26.61 2.45 0.84
C ILE A 251 25.32 1.99 1.53
N PHE A 252 24.29 1.69 0.73
CA PHE A 252 23.00 1.27 1.28
C PHE A 252 23.09 -0.06 2.04
N GLU A 253 23.77 -1.08 1.49
CA GLU A 253 23.90 -2.36 2.17
C GLU A 253 24.74 -2.24 3.45
N ASN A 254 25.76 -1.38 3.49
CA ASN A 254 26.48 -1.10 4.75
C ASN A 254 25.55 -0.55 5.83
N LEU A 255 24.68 0.41 5.50
CA LEU A 255 23.67 0.94 6.42
C LEU A 255 22.72 -0.17 6.92
N MET A 256 22.28 -1.06 6.02
CA MET A 256 21.36 -2.15 6.37
C MET A 256 22.03 -3.23 7.20
N THR A 257 23.29 -3.56 6.93
CA THR A 257 24.09 -4.48 7.74
C THR A 257 24.25 -3.94 9.16
N GLU A 258 24.58 -2.66 9.30
CA GLU A 258 24.77 -2.04 10.61
C GLU A 258 23.46 -1.91 11.40
N LEU A 259 22.35 -1.67 10.69
CA LEU A 259 21.01 -1.70 11.28
C LEU A 259 20.61 -3.13 11.69
N GLY A 260 21.07 -4.13 10.93
CA GLY A 260 20.85 -5.56 11.16
C GLY A 260 21.62 -6.12 12.35
N ASN A 261 22.79 -5.56 12.67
CA ASN A 261 23.55 -5.93 13.86
C ASN A 261 22.72 -5.65 15.12
N THR A 262 22.83 -6.42 16.20
CA THR A 262 22.20 -6.09 17.49
C THR A 262 23.22 -5.35 18.35
N SER A 263 22.90 -4.15 18.84
CA SER A 263 23.76 -3.50 19.85
C SER A 263 23.64 -4.26 21.17
N ASP A 264 24.75 -4.44 21.89
CA ASP A 264 24.80 -5.23 23.14
C ASP A 264 23.87 -4.71 24.26
N ASP A 265 23.38 -3.48 24.15
CA ASP A 265 22.40 -2.89 25.08
C ASP A 265 20.99 -3.50 24.98
N GLU A 266 20.66 -4.19 23.88
CA GLU A 266 19.30 -4.74 23.62
C GLU A 266 19.16 -6.23 24.00
N LYS A 267 20.23 -6.91 24.41
CA LYS A 267 20.18 -8.32 24.86
C LYS A 267 19.62 -8.50 26.28
N ASN A 268 19.40 -7.41 27.01
CA ASN A 268 18.99 -7.42 28.43
C ASN A 268 17.63 -6.75 28.71
N SER A 269 16.80 -6.50 27.69
CA SER A 269 15.46 -5.90 27.83
C SER A 269 14.35 -6.89 27.52
#